data_AF-A0A8T3CTV8-F1
#
_entry.id   AF-A0A8T3CTV8-F1
#
_cell.length_a   1.000
_cell.length_b   1.000
_cell.length_c   1.000
_cell.angle_alpha   90.00
_cell.angle_beta   90.00
_cell.angle_gamma   90.00
#
_symmetry.space_group_name_H-M   'P 1'
#
loop_
_entity.id
_entity.type
_entity.pdbx_description
1 polymer ?
#
loop_
_entity_poly.entity_id
_entity_poly.type
_entity_poly.pdbx_seq_one_letter_code
_entity_poly.pdbx_strand_id
1 'polypeptide(L)'
;MSESLGWAKRPMLQRVHLLPPSLPVTLLYGARSWVDSSSGLRMGQLRPQGYTSVVIVEGASHHVYADQPEEFNRVVQEICDSVD
;
A
#
# COMPACT_ATOMS: atom_id res chain seq x y z
N MET A 1 14.75 -16.78 -20.65
CA MET A 1 14.96 -15.33 -20.91
C MET A 1 14.82 -14.61 -19.58
N SER A 2 15.93 -14.31 -18.93
CA SER A 2 15.95 -13.37 -17.81
C SER A 2 16.09 -11.98 -18.41
N GLU A 3 15.01 -11.45 -18.98
CA GLU A 3 14.97 -10.02 -19.26
C GLU A 3 15.11 -9.30 -17.91
N SER A 4 16.06 -8.38 -17.83
CA SER A 4 16.41 -7.66 -16.62
C SER A 4 15.15 -7.11 -15.96
N LEU A 5 14.78 -7.65 -14.80
CA LEU A 5 13.69 -7.11 -13.99
C LEU A 5 13.92 -5.59 -13.82
N GLY A 6 12.90 -4.80 -14.17
CA GLY A 6 12.96 -3.36 -14.05
C GLY A 6 12.89 -2.95 -12.57
N TRP A 7 13.85 -2.14 -12.13
CA TRP A 7 13.85 -1.58 -10.78
C TRP A 7 13.36 -0.14 -10.81
N ALA A 8 12.67 0.27 -9.74
CA ALA A 8 12.30 1.66 -9.57
C ALA A 8 13.56 2.54 -9.52
N LYS A 9 13.73 3.46 -10.49
CA LYS A 9 14.87 4.37 -10.56
C LYS A 9 14.99 5.29 -9.33
N ARG A 10 13.86 5.61 -8.70
CA ARG A 10 13.77 6.44 -7.48
C ARG A 10 12.73 5.88 -6.51
N PRO A 11 13.04 4.79 -5.78
CA PRO A 11 12.07 4.10 -4.92
C PRO A 11 11.43 5.03 -3.91
N MET A 12 10.11 4.94 -3.73
CA MET A 12 9.42 5.76 -2.73
C MET A 12 9.83 5.40 -1.31
N LEU A 13 10.05 4.11 -1.02
CA LEU A 13 10.39 3.62 0.32
C LEU A 13 11.64 4.28 0.93
N GLN A 14 12.60 4.73 0.09
CA GLN A 14 13.78 5.46 0.58
C GLN A 14 13.47 6.91 0.99
N ARG A 15 12.29 7.42 0.64
CA ARG A 15 11.87 8.82 0.79
C ARG A 15 10.56 8.98 1.57
N VAL A 16 9.93 7.90 2.02
CA VAL A 16 8.64 7.96 2.74
C VAL A 16 8.71 8.77 4.03
N HIS A 17 9.89 8.84 4.66
CA HIS A 17 10.13 9.66 5.86
C HIS A 17 10.04 11.16 5.60
N LEU A 18 10.07 11.59 4.33
CA LEU A 18 9.91 13.00 3.94
C LEU A 18 8.44 13.41 3.79
N LEU A 19 7.50 12.46 3.83
CA LEU A 19 6.07 12.79 3.84
C LEU A 19 5.72 13.50 5.15
N PRO A 20 4.86 14.54 5.12
CA PRO A 20 4.40 15.21 6.34
C PRO A 20 3.81 14.19 7.34
N PRO A 21 4.08 14.31 8.64
CA PRO A 21 3.46 13.45 9.66
C PRO A 21 1.93 13.55 9.67
N SER A 22 1.39 14.71 9.33
CA SER A 22 -0.05 14.97 9.23
C SER A 22 -0.73 14.31 8.03
N LEU A 23 0.02 13.71 7.10
CA LEU A 23 -0.54 13.00 5.95
C LEU A 23 -0.75 11.52 6.31
N PRO A 24 -1.97 11.04 6.56
CA PRO A 24 -2.24 9.62 6.75
C PRO A 24 -1.98 8.86 5.45
N VAL A 25 -1.38 7.67 5.55
CA VAL A 25 -1.14 6.80 4.38
C VAL A 25 -1.64 5.39 4.67
N THR A 26 -2.47 4.85 3.79
CA THR A 26 -2.89 3.46 3.84
C THR A 26 -2.42 2.74 2.57
N LEU A 27 -1.80 1.58 2.72
CA LEU A 27 -1.36 0.73 1.61
C LEU A 27 -2.28 -0.49 1.51
N LEU A 28 -2.87 -0.70 0.33
CA LEU A 28 -3.76 -1.83 0.06
C LEU A 28 -3.01 -2.88 -0.76
N TYR A 29 -3.09 -4.14 -0.33
CA TYR A 29 -2.50 -5.29 -1.00
C TYR A 29 -3.55 -6.37 -1.22
N GLY A 30 -3.47 -7.10 -2.32
CA GLY A 30 -4.25 -8.33 -2.49
C GLY A 30 -3.53 -9.53 -1.88
N ALA A 31 -4.24 -10.38 -1.14
CA ALA A 31 -3.68 -11.56 -0.47
C ALA A 31 -3.01 -12.57 -1.43
N ARG A 32 -3.39 -12.56 -2.72
CA ARG A 32 -2.88 -13.43 -3.77
C ARG A 32 -1.85 -12.73 -4.69
N SER A 33 -1.40 -11.53 -4.32
CA SER A 33 -0.39 -10.78 -5.05
C SER A 33 1.00 -11.41 -4.89
N TRP A 34 1.76 -11.49 -5.98
CA TRP A 34 3.20 -11.80 -5.93
C TRP A 34 4.04 -10.68 -5.30
N VAL A 35 3.52 -9.46 -5.28
CA VAL A 35 4.09 -8.34 -4.53
C VAL A 35 3.46 -8.35 -3.13
N ASP A 36 4.26 -8.76 -2.14
CA ASP A 36 3.82 -8.86 -0.75
C ASP A 36 3.71 -7.50 -0.04
N SER A 37 3.20 -7.53 1.20
CA SER A 37 2.99 -6.36 2.04
C SER A 37 4.24 -5.89 2.81
N SER A 38 5.41 -6.54 2.61
CA SER A 38 6.64 -6.24 3.38
C SER A 38 7.08 -4.78 3.23
N SER A 39 6.89 -4.21 2.04
CA SER A 39 7.19 -2.80 1.76
C SER A 39 6.31 -1.83 2.56
N GLY A 40 5.03 -2.16 2.76
CA GLY A 40 4.09 -1.38 3.56
C GLY A 40 4.40 -1.46 5.05
N LEU A 41 4.73 -2.65 5.55
CA LEU A 41 5.18 -2.81 6.94
C LEU A 41 6.47 -2.00 7.21
N ARG A 42 7.42 -2.03 6.27
CA ARG A 42 8.63 -1.22 6.35
C ARG A 42 8.35 0.28 6.26
N MET A 43 7.33 0.69 5.49
CA MET A 43 6.91 2.10 5.44
C MET A 43 6.43 2.60 6.82
N GLY A 44 5.66 1.80 7.56
CA GLY A 44 5.23 2.13 8.92
C GLY A 44 6.40 2.35 9.88
N GLN A 45 7.44 1.50 9.79
CA GLN A 45 8.66 1.65 10.58
C GLN A 45 9.45 2.93 10.22
N LEU A 46 9.43 3.34 8.95
CA LEU A 46 10.14 4.52 8.46
C LEU A 46 9.36 5.83 8.68
N ARG A 47 8.08 5.75 9.08
CA ARG A 47 7.20 6.90 9.37
C ARG A 47 6.62 6.81 10.80
N PRO A 48 7.44 6.75 11.86
CA PRO A 48 6.94 6.53 13.23
C PRO A 48 6.04 7.67 13.75
N GLN A 49 6.13 8.87 13.16
CA GLN A 49 5.36 10.05 13.56
C GLN A 49 4.06 10.24 12.76
N GLY A 50 3.87 9.50 11.65
CA GLY A 50 2.72 9.67 10.75
C GLY A 50 1.89 8.41 10.68
N TYR A 51 0.57 8.56 10.59
CA TYR A 51 -0.31 7.41 10.45
C TYR A 51 0.04 6.61 9.18
N THR A 52 0.32 5.33 9.36
CA THR A 52 0.58 4.38 8.28
C THR A 52 -0.17 3.09 8.57
N SER A 53 -1.03 2.64 7.65
CA SER A 53 -1.78 1.40 7.77
C SER A 53 -1.56 0.49 6.56
N VAL A 54 -1.66 -0.81 6.78
CA VAL A 54 -1.56 -1.84 5.75
C VAL A 54 -2.85 -2.66 5.79
N VAL A 55 -3.55 -2.72 4.67
CA VAL A 55 -4.78 -3.49 4.51
C VAL A 55 -4.54 -4.59 3.49
N ILE A 56 -4.94 -5.81 3.84
CA ILE A 56 -4.89 -6.96 2.95
C ILE A 56 -6.33 -7.29 2.53
N VAL A 57 -6.57 -7.30 1.22
CA VAL A 57 -7.86 -7.67 0.63
C VAL A 57 -7.81 -9.14 0.24
N GLU A 58 -8.63 -9.93 0.92
CA GLU A 58 -8.75 -11.36 0.66
C GLU A 58 -9.35 -11.63 -0.72
N GLY A 59 -8.84 -12.66 -1.39
CA GLY A 59 -9.27 -13.00 -2.75
C GLY A 59 -8.82 -12.02 -3.84
N ALA A 60 -8.05 -10.97 -3.55
CA ALA A 60 -7.48 -10.10 -4.58
C ALA A 60 -6.03 -10.48 -4.93
N SER A 61 -5.62 -10.28 -6.19
CA SER A 61 -4.22 -10.32 -6.63
C SER A 61 -3.62 -8.89 -6.65
N HIS A 62 -2.67 -8.60 -7.52
CA HIS A 62 -2.00 -7.30 -7.59
C HIS A 62 -2.97 -6.15 -7.95
N HIS A 63 -3.90 -6.39 -8.87
CA HIS A 63 -4.90 -5.40 -9.27
C HIS A 63 -6.15 -5.52 -8.40
N VAL A 64 -6.02 -5.11 -7.13
CA VAL A 64 -7.06 -5.28 -6.10
C VAL A 64 -8.43 -4.76 -6.55
N TYR A 65 -8.45 -3.58 -7.16
CA TYR A 65 -9.67 -2.94 -7.68
C TYR A 65 -10.35 -3.72 -8.82
N ALA A 66 -9.63 -4.59 -9.52
CA ALA A 66 -10.17 -5.38 -10.63
C ALA A 66 -10.64 -6.76 -10.16
N ASP A 67 -9.92 -7.36 -9.20
CA ASP A 67 -10.25 -8.71 -8.71
C ASP A 67 -11.37 -8.71 -7.67
N GLN A 68 -11.43 -7.68 -6.82
CA GLN A 68 -12.41 -7.54 -5.73
C GLN A 68 -12.95 -6.10 -5.68
N PRO A 69 -13.68 -5.64 -6.72
CA PRO A 69 -14.08 -4.23 -6.83
C PRO A 69 -14.98 -3.77 -5.69
N GLU A 70 -15.91 -4.60 -5.21
CA GLU A 70 -16.81 -4.24 -4.10
C GLU A 70 -16.03 -4.04 -2.80
N GLU A 71 -15.14 -4.98 -2.47
CA GLU A 71 -14.34 -4.94 -1.24
C GLU A 71 -13.31 -3.82 -1.28
N PHE A 72 -12.67 -3.60 -2.43
CA PHE A 72 -11.78 -2.46 -2.65
C PHE A 72 -12.52 -1.15 -2.39
N ASN A 73 -13.70 -0.96 -2.99
CA ASN A 73 -14.48 0.27 -2.83
C ASN A 73 -14.98 0.45 -1.40
N ARG A 74 -15.36 -0.62 -0.71
CA ARG A 74 -15.72 -0.59 0.72
C ARG A 74 -14.56 -0.09 1.57
N VAL A 75 -13.37 -0.69 1.41
CA VAL A 75 -12.16 -0.29 2.16
C VAL A 75 -11.76 1.15 1.86
N VAL A 76 -11.82 1.59 0.59
CA VAL A 76 -11.51 2.97 0.22
C VAL A 76 -12.47 3.97 0.87
N GLN A 77 -13.77 3.67 0.89
CA GLN A 77 -14.76 4.52 1.58
C GLN A 77 -14.48 4.59 3.08
N GLU A 78 -14.23 3.46 3.74
CA GLU A 78 -13.90 3.44 5.17
C GLU A 78 -12.65 4.25 5.51
N ILE A 79 -11.63 4.24 4.64
CA ILE A 79 -10.44 5.07 4.79
C ILE A 79 -10.80 6.54 4.67
N CYS A 80 -11.57 6.93 3.64
CA CYS A 80 -11.99 8.31 3.43
C CYS A 80 -12.83 8.84 4.61
N ASP A 81 -13.76 8.04 5.12
CA ASP A 81 -14.61 8.41 6.26
C ASP A 81 -13.82 8.53 7.58
N SER A 82 -12.61 7.97 7.65
CA SER A 82 -11.75 8.00 8.84
C SER A 82 -10.79 9.20 8.93
N VAL A 83 -10.66 9.98 7.86
CA VAL A 83 -9.68 11.09 7.75
C VAL A 83 -10.31 12.48 7.74
N ASP A 84 -11.64 12.57 7.72
CA ASP A 84 -12.42 13.82 7.85
C ASP A 84 -12.60 14.26 9.31
#